data_AF-A0A7S1JR99-F1
#
_entry.id   AF-A0A7S1JR99-F1
#
_cell.length_a   1.000
_cell.length_b   1.000
_cell.length_c   1.000
_cell.angle_alpha   90.00
_cell.angle_beta   90.00
_cell.angle_gamma   90.00
#
_symmetry.space_group_name_H-M   'P 1'
#
loop_
_entity.id
_entity.type
_entity.pdbx_description
1 polymer ?
#
loop_
_entity_poly.entity_id
_entity_poly.type
_entity_poly.pdbx_seq_one_letter_code
_entity_poly.pdbx_strand_id
1 'polypeptide(L)'
;AQKLDRMKLTTPRVPIVATMERPAPHSPASKDASRTSGQLRLTRSSFTHTSSTGEGGVATNDESGSSLLHEEWRGTLINVNTLEEFRSFDRKQLTDTVAAAIANGGAEGAAESDDYSSRRAAGDTAGGGGVRVRGLREMAPCGAGRVLVMLTFIDLKKYRVYYSIAFPVISPNPSYQHIDHQHLDQAMTAQDISAMMRQLKADHTTLKDGLFDVHVGGGNAGGAADGPWLGYVDSSTSAEAMGWGLRNVLFLLASKRRLYGRTIRILAFRDLRKVITHQADNEYRPSYQSSVYTVRFPPADAFTLPPPLSHDSRNGSSSARATCLGGWVRWPVADGHGQAPGHQQHKSTTVQQVNL
;
A
#
# COMPACT_ATOMS: atom_id res chain seq x y z
N ALA A 1 7.09 -1.92 28.20
CA ALA A 1 7.89 -3.13 28.03
C ALA A 1 9.03 -2.87 27.05
N GLN A 2 8.87 -3.06 25.74
CA GLN A 2 9.99 -2.98 24.79
C GLN A 2 10.89 -1.73 24.91
N LYS A 3 10.33 -0.53 25.14
CA LYS A 3 11.13 0.67 25.36
C LYS A 3 12.04 0.58 26.60
N LEU A 4 11.50 0.08 27.71
CA LEU A 4 12.21 -0.12 28.97
C LEU A 4 13.25 -1.25 28.86
N ASP A 5 12.88 -2.34 28.18
CA ASP A 5 13.68 -3.56 28.17
C ASP A 5 14.77 -3.54 27.08
N ARG A 6 14.45 -3.00 25.90
CA ARG A 6 15.26 -3.15 24.68
C ARG A 6 15.74 -1.84 24.08
N MET A 7 14.95 -0.76 24.14
CA MET A 7 15.30 0.46 23.39
C MET A 7 16.30 1.36 24.13
N LYS A 8 16.49 1.19 25.44
CA LYS A 8 17.49 1.88 26.29
C LYS A 8 17.65 3.38 25.92
N LEU A 9 18.87 3.93 26.04
CA LEU A 9 19.22 5.32 25.68
C LEU A 9 19.60 5.49 24.21
N THR A 10 19.63 4.39 23.44
CA THR A 10 19.82 4.47 21.99
C THR A 10 18.52 4.91 21.32
N THR A 11 18.60 5.44 20.10
CA THR A 11 17.44 5.71 19.23
C THR A 11 17.35 4.57 18.20
N PRO A 12 16.89 3.35 18.60
CA PRO A 12 16.93 2.20 17.70
C PRO A 12 15.90 2.35 16.57
N ARG A 13 16.28 1.83 15.40
CA ARG A 13 15.36 1.49 14.33
C ARG A 13 14.77 0.11 14.61
N VAL A 14 13.46 0.02 14.73
CA VAL A 14 12.73 -1.20 15.06
C VAL A 14 11.83 -1.54 13.88
N PRO A 15 11.99 -2.71 13.22
CA PRO A 15 11.07 -3.11 12.18
C PRO A 15 9.66 -3.29 12.76
N ILE A 16 8.66 -2.88 12.01
CA ILE A 16 7.24 -3.02 12.36
C ILE A 16 6.42 -3.49 11.16
N VAL A 17 5.33 -4.20 11.44
CA VAL A 17 4.33 -4.59 10.44
C VAL A 17 2.97 -4.04 10.85
N ALA A 18 2.47 -3.06 10.11
CA ALA A 18 1.11 -2.60 10.26
C ALA A 18 0.17 -3.40 9.35
N THR A 19 -1.10 -3.44 9.72
CA THR A 19 -2.16 -4.01 8.89
C THR A 19 -3.08 -2.89 8.47
N MET A 20 -3.38 -2.76 7.19
CA MET A 20 -4.37 -1.81 6.70
C MET A 20 -5.62 -2.57 6.33
N GLU A 21 -6.73 -2.25 7.00
CA GLU A 21 -8.03 -2.78 6.61
C GLU A 21 -8.54 -2.01 5.40
N ARG A 22 -8.91 -2.75 4.35
CA ARG A 22 -9.49 -2.14 3.16
C ARG A 22 -10.94 -1.75 3.43
N PRO A 23 -11.33 -0.52 3.08
CA PRO A 23 -12.67 -0.03 3.40
C PRO A 23 -13.72 -0.89 2.72
N ALA A 24 -14.86 -1.00 3.39
CA ALA A 24 -16.03 -1.56 2.75
C ALA A 24 -16.44 -0.67 1.58
N PRO A 25 -16.88 -1.23 0.44
CA PRO A 25 -17.55 -0.43 -0.56
C PRO A 25 -18.68 0.32 0.13
N HIS A 26 -18.80 1.62 -0.13
CA HIS A 26 -19.83 2.44 0.48
C HIS A 26 -21.18 1.80 0.21
N SER A 27 -21.85 1.36 1.28
CA SER A 27 -23.29 1.18 1.18
C SER A 27 -23.86 2.60 1.05
N PRO A 28 -24.59 2.90 -0.04
CA PRO A 28 -25.20 4.23 -0.22
C PRO A 28 -26.16 4.60 0.93
N ALA A 29 -26.54 3.64 1.78
CA ALA A 29 -27.39 3.85 2.96
C ALA A 29 -26.64 4.36 4.21
N SER A 30 -25.30 4.34 4.23
CA SER A 30 -24.53 4.79 5.40
C SER A 30 -24.29 6.30 5.34
N LYS A 31 -25.03 7.06 6.15
CA LYS A 31 -24.81 8.51 6.35
C LYS A 31 -23.47 8.85 7.04
N ASP A 32 -22.77 7.85 7.59
CA ASP A 32 -21.45 8.02 8.20
C ASP A 32 -20.35 8.04 7.13
N ALA A 33 -20.16 9.21 6.51
CA ALA A 33 -19.07 9.49 5.58
C ALA A 33 -17.67 9.49 6.24
N SER A 34 -17.57 9.18 7.53
CA SER A 34 -16.32 9.15 8.31
C SER A 34 -15.62 7.79 8.37
N ARG A 35 -16.14 6.77 7.66
CA ARG A 35 -15.49 5.43 7.57
C ARG A 35 -15.07 5.10 6.14
N THR A 36 -14.79 6.12 5.35
CA THR A 36 -14.57 5.96 3.91
C THR A 36 -13.13 5.68 3.54
N SER A 37 -12.15 5.79 4.45
CA SER A 37 -10.74 5.48 4.21
C SER A 37 -10.30 4.17 4.87
N GLY A 38 -9.34 3.47 4.24
CA GLY A 38 -8.71 2.30 4.84
C GLY A 38 -8.00 2.70 6.14
N GLN A 39 -8.09 1.87 7.18
CA GLN A 39 -7.48 2.19 8.48
C GLN A 39 -6.18 1.42 8.64
N LEU A 40 -5.08 2.15 8.77
CA LEU A 40 -3.80 1.58 9.20
C LEU A 40 -3.88 1.25 10.71
N ARG A 41 -3.73 -0.02 11.04
CA ARG A 41 -3.78 -0.57 12.40
C ARG A 41 -2.40 -1.07 12.80
N LEU A 42 -1.89 -0.49 13.88
CA LEU A 42 -0.76 -0.99 14.63
C LEU A 42 -1.28 -1.63 15.92
N THR A 43 -0.96 -2.89 16.14
CA THR A 43 -1.34 -3.62 17.36
C THR A 43 -0.10 -4.15 18.06
N ARG A 44 -0.26 -4.91 19.16
CA ARG A 44 0.88 -5.54 19.84
C ARG A 44 1.70 -6.44 18.89
N SER A 45 1.05 -7.15 17.96
CA SER A 45 1.74 -8.03 17.01
C SER A 45 2.61 -7.27 16.01
N SER A 46 2.30 -6.00 15.76
CA SER A 46 3.07 -5.13 14.86
C SER A 46 4.52 -4.91 15.30
N PHE A 47 4.83 -5.16 16.58
CA PHE A 47 6.15 -4.92 17.18
C PHE A 47 6.87 -6.21 17.58
N THR A 48 6.25 -7.37 17.37
CA THR A 48 6.82 -8.67 17.70
C THR A 48 7.31 -9.33 16.43
N HIS A 49 8.48 -8.91 15.94
CA HIS A 49 9.24 -9.75 15.04
C HIS A 49 9.90 -10.85 15.88
N THR A 50 9.13 -11.87 16.24
CA THR A 50 9.76 -13.17 16.49
C THR A 50 10.01 -13.76 15.12
N SER A 51 11.28 -13.79 14.72
CA SER A 51 11.79 -14.65 13.66
C SER A 51 11.59 -16.12 14.05
N SER A 52 10.34 -16.55 14.25
CA SER A 52 9.98 -17.97 14.32
C SER A 52 9.81 -18.44 12.88
N THR A 53 10.93 -18.54 12.18
CA THR A 53 11.07 -19.48 11.08
C THR A 53 10.89 -20.87 11.68
N GLY A 54 9.71 -21.45 11.49
CA GLY A 54 9.44 -22.85 11.80
C GLY A 54 9.10 -23.14 13.26
N GLU A 55 7.80 -23.30 13.54
CA GLU A 55 7.28 -24.48 14.23
C GLU A 55 5.74 -24.48 14.18
N GLY A 56 5.20 -25.22 13.19
CA GLY A 56 4.05 -26.10 13.37
C GLY A 56 2.72 -25.58 13.94
N GLY A 57 2.40 -24.29 13.85
CA GLY A 57 1.06 -23.81 14.16
C GLY A 57 0.04 -24.38 13.16
N VAL A 58 -0.80 -25.32 13.61
CA VAL A 58 -1.90 -25.91 12.83
C VAL A 58 -2.80 -24.80 12.30
N ALA A 59 -2.66 -24.49 11.02
CA ALA A 59 -3.53 -23.54 10.32
C ALA A 59 -4.95 -24.12 10.31
N THR A 60 -5.87 -23.52 11.07
CA THR A 60 -7.29 -23.81 10.92
C THR A 60 -7.75 -23.28 9.57
N ASN A 61 -8.30 -24.16 8.72
CA ASN A 61 -8.57 -23.95 7.30
C ASN A 61 -9.56 -22.81 6.94
N ASP A 62 -10.05 -22.02 7.91
CA ASP A 62 -11.09 -20.99 7.70
C ASP A 62 -10.55 -19.54 7.56
N GLU A 63 -9.24 -19.30 7.66
CA GLU A 63 -8.67 -17.93 7.63
C GLU A 63 -8.40 -17.35 6.23
N SER A 64 -8.56 -18.12 5.16
CA SER A 64 -8.10 -17.72 3.82
C SER A 64 -8.82 -16.48 3.25
N GLY A 65 -10.09 -16.27 3.59
CA GLY A 65 -10.88 -15.14 3.09
C GLY A 65 -10.63 -13.81 3.81
N SER A 66 -10.41 -13.84 5.13
CA SER A 66 -10.20 -12.63 5.94
C SER A 66 -8.84 -11.98 5.67
N SER A 67 -7.81 -12.80 5.39
CA SER A 67 -6.46 -12.32 5.12
C SER A 67 -6.39 -11.40 3.89
N LEU A 68 -7.21 -11.62 2.85
CA LEU A 68 -7.19 -10.80 1.63
C LEU A 68 -7.73 -9.37 1.82
N LEU A 69 -8.53 -9.14 2.84
CA LEU A 69 -9.06 -7.80 3.17
C LEU A 69 -8.06 -6.96 3.97
N HIS A 70 -7.01 -7.59 4.48
CA HIS A 70 -5.95 -6.96 5.25
C HIS A 70 -4.70 -6.86 4.40
N GLU A 71 -4.17 -5.65 4.31
CA GLU A 71 -2.92 -5.39 3.60
C GLU A 71 -1.80 -5.21 4.63
N GLU A 72 -0.72 -5.97 4.51
CA GLU A 72 0.44 -5.79 5.36
C GLU A 72 1.32 -4.64 4.85
N TRP A 73 1.65 -3.72 5.75
CA TRP A 73 2.55 -2.61 5.51
C TRP A 73 3.80 -2.79 6.37
N ARG A 74 4.94 -2.92 5.72
CA ARG A 74 6.22 -3.06 6.41
C ARG A 74 6.82 -1.68 6.63
N GLY A 75 7.49 -1.51 7.75
CA GLY A 75 8.11 -0.23 8.05
C GLY A 75 9.11 -0.25 9.16
N THR A 76 9.62 0.93 9.46
CA THR A 76 10.59 1.15 10.51
C THR A 76 10.03 2.14 11.52
N LEU A 77 10.08 1.77 12.79
CA LEU A 77 9.83 2.65 13.91
C LEU A 77 11.14 3.19 14.47
N ILE A 78 11.17 4.49 14.70
CA ILE A 78 12.25 5.21 15.37
C ILE A 78 11.66 5.81 16.63
N ASN A 79 12.11 5.35 17.80
CA ASN A 79 11.76 6.00 19.07
C ASN A 79 12.92 6.85 19.54
N VAL A 80 12.69 8.15 19.63
CA VAL A 80 13.63 9.11 20.24
C VAL A 80 13.41 9.22 21.75
N ASN A 81 14.39 9.79 22.45
CA ASN A 81 14.41 9.78 23.91
C ASN A 81 13.92 11.07 24.56
N THR A 82 13.94 12.18 23.82
CA THR A 82 13.47 13.48 24.32
C THR A 82 12.41 14.08 23.40
N LEU A 83 11.59 14.98 23.97
CA LEU A 83 10.59 15.70 23.19
C LEU A 83 11.26 16.70 22.23
N GLU A 84 12.39 17.24 22.64
CA GLU A 84 13.22 18.16 21.87
C GLU A 84 13.75 17.46 20.62
N GLU A 85 14.34 16.27 20.76
CA GLU A 85 14.79 15.43 19.63
C GLU A 85 13.63 15.08 18.71
N PHE A 86 12.46 14.73 19.24
CA PHE A 86 11.27 14.46 18.41
C PHE A 86 10.87 15.68 17.58
N ARG A 87 10.93 16.87 18.16
CA ARG A 87 10.56 18.12 17.46
C ARG A 87 11.59 18.49 16.40
N SER A 88 12.88 18.42 16.71
CA SER A 88 13.96 18.80 15.80
C SER A 88 14.36 17.71 14.79
N PHE A 89 13.82 16.49 14.92
CA PHE A 89 14.16 15.37 14.04
C PHE A 89 14.03 15.73 12.56
N ASP A 90 15.06 15.40 11.77
CA ASP A 90 15.06 15.60 10.32
C ASP A 90 14.21 14.51 9.62
N ARG A 91 12.92 14.80 9.56
CA ARG A 91 11.90 13.95 8.95
C ARG A 91 12.10 13.81 7.45
N LYS A 92 12.67 14.85 6.83
CA LYS A 92 12.89 14.89 5.40
C LYS A 92 14.00 13.92 5.03
N GLN A 93 15.15 14.02 5.70
CA GLN A 93 16.26 13.08 5.51
C GLN A 93 15.82 11.64 5.75
N LEU A 94 14.99 11.39 6.76
CA LEU A 94 14.45 10.05 7.02
C LEU A 94 13.57 9.55 5.86
N THR A 95 12.64 10.38 5.38
CA THR A 95 11.77 10.02 4.25
C THR A 95 12.58 9.81 2.96
N ASP A 96 13.57 10.66 2.70
CA ASP A 96 14.47 10.55 1.55
C ASP A 96 15.31 9.27 1.62
N THR A 97 15.81 8.91 2.81
CA THR A 97 16.57 7.67 3.03
C THR A 97 15.74 6.45 2.68
N VAL A 98 14.49 6.39 3.15
CA VAL A 98 13.60 5.26 2.84
C VAL A 98 13.15 5.27 1.38
N ALA A 99 12.90 6.43 0.79
CA ALA A 99 12.61 6.53 -0.65
C ALA A 99 13.79 6.04 -1.50
N ALA A 100 15.03 6.35 -1.12
CA ALA A 100 16.23 5.84 -1.78
C ALA A 100 16.37 4.32 -1.63
N ALA A 101 16.06 3.76 -0.46
CA ALA A 101 16.01 2.31 -0.28
C ALA A 101 14.99 1.68 -1.24
N ILE A 102 13.76 2.23 -1.29
CA ILE A 102 12.69 1.75 -2.19
C ILE A 102 13.16 1.79 -3.65
N ALA A 103 13.82 2.89 -4.06
CA ALA A 103 14.33 3.05 -5.42
C ALA A 103 15.36 1.97 -5.80
N ASN A 104 16.18 1.55 -4.85
CA ASN A 104 17.16 0.48 -5.02
C ASN A 104 16.53 -0.92 -4.92
N GLY A 105 15.20 -1.02 -4.78
CA GLY A 105 14.48 -2.28 -4.60
C GLY A 105 14.53 -2.82 -3.16
N GLY A 106 15.10 -2.08 -2.22
CA GLY A 106 15.12 -2.44 -0.80
C GLY A 106 13.95 -1.78 -0.07
N ALA A 107 13.06 -2.56 0.54
CA ALA A 107 12.25 -2.01 1.64
C ALA A 107 13.07 -2.16 2.92
N GLU A 108 13.40 -1.06 3.63
CA GLU A 108 13.96 -1.17 4.98
C GLU A 108 13.00 -2.02 5.84
N GLY A 109 13.49 -3.16 6.36
CA GLY A 109 12.66 -4.11 7.12
C GLY A 109 12.02 -5.24 6.30
N ALA A 110 12.21 -5.29 4.99
CA ALA A 110 12.10 -6.55 4.26
C ALA A 110 13.33 -7.39 4.60
N ALA A 111 13.25 -8.17 5.68
CA ALA A 111 14.08 -9.37 5.77
C ALA A 111 13.97 -10.10 4.42
N GLU A 112 15.10 -10.50 3.84
CA GLU A 112 15.15 -11.39 2.68
C GLU A 112 14.18 -12.55 2.96
N SER A 113 12.97 -12.49 2.40
CA SER A 113 12.05 -13.60 2.50
C SER A 113 12.46 -14.57 1.41
N ASP A 114 12.97 -15.71 1.86
CA ASP A 114 13.46 -16.84 1.09
C ASP A 114 12.61 -17.18 -0.14
N ASP A 115 13.34 -17.52 -1.20
CA ASP A 115 12.94 -18.36 -2.33
C ASP A 115 11.65 -18.00 -3.09
N TYR A 116 11.69 -16.86 -3.81
CA TYR A 116 10.69 -16.51 -4.84
C TYR A 116 10.92 -17.23 -6.19
N SER A 117 11.96 -18.05 -6.30
CA SER A 117 12.52 -18.55 -7.58
C SER A 117 11.82 -19.77 -8.19
N SER A 118 10.94 -20.47 -7.49
CA SER A 118 10.64 -21.88 -7.81
C SER A 118 9.22 -22.21 -8.28
N ARG A 119 8.31 -21.25 -8.52
CA ARG A 119 6.95 -21.55 -9.04
C ARG A 119 6.66 -20.91 -10.40
N ARG A 120 7.13 -21.56 -11.46
CA ARG A 120 6.49 -21.47 -12.79
C ARG A 120 5.10 -22.11 -12.67
N ALA A 121 4.05 -21.30 -12.63
CA ALA A 121 2.69 -21.80 -12.74
C ALA A 121 2.51 -22.46 -14.12
N ALA A 122 2.13 -23.73 -14.07
CA ALA A 122 1.80 -24.58 -15.21
C ALA A 122 0.54 -24.09 -15.95
N GLY A 123 0.48 -24.36 -17.25
CA GLY A 123 -0.77 -24.40 -17.99
C GLY A 123 -1.12 -23.15 -18.81
N ASP A 124 -0.25 -22.76 -19.75
CA ASP A 124 -0.59 -21.80 -20.79
C ASP A 124 -1.41 -22.52 -21.89
N THR A 125 -2.63 -22.95 -21.59
CA THR A 125 -3.55 -23.48 -22.60
C THR A 125 -4.10 -22.31 -23.42
N ALA A 126 -3.45 -22.06 -24.55
CA ALA A 126 -3.92 -21.18 -25.61
C ALA A 126 -5.18 -21.78 -26.26
N GLY A 127 -6.36 -21.39 -25.77
CA GLY A 127 -7.62 -21.83 -26.35
C GLY A 127 -8.79 -20.99 -25.83
N GLY A 128 -9.05 -19.85 -26.47
CA GLY A 128 -10.23 -19.01 -26.21
C GLY A 128 -9.88 -17.52 -26.13
N GLY A 129 -10.45 -16.71 -27.03
CA GLY A 129 -10.34 -15.25 -27.01
C GLY A 129 -11.10 -14.65 -25.83
N GLY A 130 -10.43 -14.54 -24.68
CA GLY A 130 -10.99 -13.93 -23.47
C GLY A 130 -9.90 -13.36 -22.55
N VAL A 131 -10.32 -12.81 -21.41
CA VAL A 131 -9.38 -12.23 -20.43
C VAL A 131 -8.50 -13.29 -19.77
N ARG A 132 -7.21 -12.99 -19.61
CA ARG A 132 -6.24 -13.77 -18.83
C ARG A 132 -5.56 -12.89 -17.78
N VAL A 133 -5.45 -13.38 -16.55
CA VAL A 133 -4.76 -12.72 -15.44
C VAL A 133 -3.50 -13.49 -15.06
N ARG A 134 -2.40 -12.78 -14.82
CA ARG A 134 -1.13 -13.38 -14.39
C ARG A 134 -0.50 -12.56 -13.26
N GLY A 135 -0.20 -13.19 -12.13
CA GLY A 135 0.53 -12.53 -11.03
C GLY A 135 1.95 -12.09 -11.42
N LEU A 136 2.36 -10.90 -10.95
CA LEU A 136 3.66 -10.28 -11.25
C LEU A 136 4.65 -10.38 -10.08
N ARG A 137 4.85 -11.59 -9.56
CA ARG A 137 5.64 -11.84 -8.34
C ARG A 137 7.10 -11.41 -8.42
N GLU A 138 7.71 -11.60 -9.58
CA GLU A 138 9.14 -11.36 -9.80
C GLU A 138 9.49 -9.86 -9.87
N MET A 139 8.47 -8.99 -9.98
CA MET A 139 8.67 -7.64 -10.49
C MET A 139 8.73 -6.56 -9.42
N ALA A 140 7.90 -6.67 -8.40
CA ALA A 140 7.97 -5.80 -7.24
C ALA A 140 8.30 -6.69 -6.04
N PRO A 141 9.40 -6.44 -5.30
CA PRO A 141 9.54 -7.06 -3.99
C PRO A 141 8.25 -6.76 -3.23
N CYS A 142 7.57 -7.82 -2.79
CA CYS A 142 6.29 -7.75 -2.10
C CYS A 142 6.36 -6.65 -1.03
N GLY A 143 5.65 -5.54 -1.25
CA GLY A 143 5.62 -4.41 -0.32
C GLY A 143 6.32 -3.12 -0.76
N ALA A 144 6.90 -3.00 -1.96
CA ALA A 144 7.46 -1.71 -2.41
C ALA A 144 6.43 -0.55 -2.42
N GLY A 145 5.15 -0.86 -2.65
CA GLY A 145 4.04 0.10 -2.54
C GLY A 145 3.45 0.24 -1.13
N ARG A 146 3.95 -0.52 -0.14
CA ARG A 146 3.37 -0.69 1.20
C ARG A 146 4.42 -0.43 2.29
N VAL A 147 5.13 0.68 2.16
CA VAL A 147 6.19 1.10 3.09
C VAL A 147 5.71 2.22 3.98
N LEU A 148 6.01 2.11 5.27
CA LEU A 148 5.76 3.18 6.24
C LEU A 148 7.00 3.45 7.10
N VAL A 149 7.05 4.64 7.70
CA VAL A 149 8.02 4.99 8.72
C VAL A 149 7.30 5.68 9.86
N MET A 150 7.65 5.32 11.09
CA MET A 150 7.03 5.87 12.28
C MET A 150 8.08 6.51 13.19
N LEU A 151 7.99 7.82 13.41
CA LEU A 151 8.79 8.51 14.43
C LEU A 151 7.96 8.61 15.71
N THR A 152 8.55 8.27 16.85
CA THR A 152 7.86 8.28 18.15
C THR A 152 8.70 8.89 19.25
N PHE A 153 8.04 9.53 20.21
CA PHE A 153 8.59 9.85 21.52
C PHE A 153 7.58 9.44 22.58
N ILE A 154 7.99 8.55 23.47
CA ILE A 154 7.15 8.04 24.56
C ILE A 154 7.63 8.65 25.87
N ASP A 155 6.85 9.57 26.44
CA ASP A 155 7.03 10.11 27.78
C ASP A 155 6.44 9.15 28.81
N LEU A 156 7.29 8.28 29.35
CA LEU A 156 6.90 7.28 30.34
C LEU A 156 6.55 7.89 31.70
N LYS A 157 6.99 9.13 32.00
CA LYS A 157 6.66 9.81 33.26
C LYS A 157 5.22 10.31 33.23
N LYS A 158 4.80 10.87 32.09
CA LYS A 158 3.44 11.40 31.89
C LYS A 158 2.49 10.42 31.21
N TYR A 159 2.97 9.23 30.85
CA TYR A 159 2.24 8.24 30.04
C TYR A 159 1.69 8.84 28.74
N ARG A 160 2.47 9.70 28.07
CA ARG A 160 2.09 10.34 26.80
C ARG A 160 2.91 9.79 25.65
N VAL A 161 2.25 9.55 24.52
CA VAL A 161 2.90 9.10 23.29
C VAL A 161 2.74 10.18 22.23
N TYR A 162 3.86 10.63 21.70
CA TYR A 162 3.96 11.48 20.54
C TYR A 162 4.39 10.59 19.38
N TYR A 163 3.70 10.69 18.25
CA TYR A 163 4.05 9.90 17.09
C TYR A 163 3.81 10.68 15.81
N SER A 164 4.38 10.16 14.75
CA SER A 164 4.04 10.51 13.39
C SER A 164 4.40 9.40 12.46
N ILE A 165 3.62 9.31 11.38
CA ILE A 165 3.72 8.27 10.39
C ILE A 165 3.90 8.95 9.04
N ALA A 166 4.85 8.43 8.27
CA ALA A 166 5.07 8.81 6.88
C ALA A 166 4.92 7.58 5.99
N PHE A 167 4.46 7.79 4.76
CA PHE A 167 4.44 6.80 3.69
C PHE A 167 5.36 7.32 2.58
N PRO A 168 6.65 6.96 2.59
CA PRO A 168 7.61 7.48 1.64
C PRO A 168 7.24 7.05 0.22
N VAL A 169 7.12 8.02 -0.67
CA VAL A 169 6.74 7.80 -2.06
C VAL A 169 7.69 8.52 -3.01
N ILE A 170 8.16 7.78 -4.02
CA ILE A 170 9.00 8.31 -5.09
C ILE A 170 8.11 9.02 -6.10
N SER A 171 8.46 10.26 -6.44
CA SER A 171 7.80 11.04 -7.49
C SER A 171 8.84 11.49 -8.50
N PRO A 172 8.87 10.92 -9.71
CA PRO A 172 9.82 11.35 -10.74
C PRO A 172 9.52 12.78 -11.18
N ASN A 173 10.54 13.46 -11.72
CA ASN A 173 10.40 14.76 -12.34
C ASN A 173 11.01 14.72 -13.75
N PRO A 174 10.20 14.80 -14.81
CA PRO A 174 8.77 15.07 -14.82
C PRO A 174 7.93 13.91 -14.26
N SER A 175 6.79 14.25 -13.67
CA SER A 175 5.84 13.26 -13.12
C SER A 175 5.19 12.44 -14.23
N TYR A 176 4.60 11.30 -13.86
CA TYR A 176 3.74 10.54 -14.75
C TYR A 176 2.60 11.42 -15.27
N GLN A 177 2.34 11.34 -16.58
CA GLN A 177 1.25 12.07 -17.22
C GLN A 177 0.01 11.17 -17.26
N HIS A 178 -1.07 11.64 -16.64
CA HIS A 178 -2.38 11.03 -16.74
C HIS A 178 -3.02 11.44 -18.08
N ILE A 179 -3.35 10.47 -18.94
CA ILE A 179 -3.96 10.71 -20.25
C ILE A 179 -5.47 10.54 -20.17
N ASP A 180 -5.93 9.45 -19.55
CA ASP A 180 -7.33 9.05 -19.58
C ASP A 180 -7.70 8.18 -18.37
N HIS A 181 -8.97 8.24 -17.96
CA HIS A 181 -9.55 7.50 -16.84
C HIS A 181 -10.97 7.07 -17.19
N GLN A 182 -11.26 5.80 -16.92
CA GLN A 182 -12.57 5.21 -17.16
C GLN A 182 -12.88 4.17 -16.08
N HIS A 183 -14.17 3.98 -15.80
CA HIS A 183 -14.59 2.89 -14.91
C HIS A 183 -14.36 1.53 -15.57
N LEU A 184 -14.18 0.48 -14.76
CA LEU A 184 -13.88 -0.87 -15.26
C LEU A 184 -14.96 -1.40 -16.23
N ASP A 185 -16.23 -1.11 -15.98
CA ASP A 185 -17.37 -1.50 -16.82
C ASP A 185 -17.49 -0.72 -18.14
N GLN A 186 -16.84 0.44 -18.23
CA GLN A 186 -16.67 1.18 -19.48
C GLN A 186 -15.47 0.61 -20.28
N ALA A 187 -14.46 0.11 -19.57
CA ALA A 187 -13.21 -0.37 -20.14
C ALA A 187 -13.26 -1.79 -20.70
N MET A 188 -14.16 -2.62 -20.18
CA MET A 188 -14.14 -4.07 -20.33
C MET A 188 -15.57 -4.62 -20.33
N THR A 189 -15.83 -5.65 -21.13
CA THR A 189 -17.17 -6.26 -21.17
C THR A 189 -17.52 -6.94 -19.85
N ALA A 190 -18.81 -7.08 -19.53
CA ALA A 190 -19.25 -7.77 -18.31
C ALA A 190 -18.77 -9.23 -18.25
N GLN A 191 -18.70 -9.91 -19.40
CA GLN A 191 -18.19 -11.29 -19.51
C GLN A 191 -16.70 -11.35 -19.15
N ASP A 192 -15.91 -10.42 -19.67
CA ASP A 192 -14.48 -10.30 -19.43
C ASP A 192 -14.17 -9.97 -17.97
N ILE A 193 -14.93 -9.03 -17.37
CA ILE A 193 -14.82 -8.72 -15.94
C ILE A 193 -15.13 -9.97 -15.11
N SER A 194 -16.20 -10.68 -15.43
CA SER A 194 -16.58 -11.91 -14.72
C SER A 194 -15.52 -13.01 -14.86
N ALA A 195 -14.89 -13.14 -16.02
CA ALA A 195 -13.77 -14.06 -16.24
C ALA A 195 -12.53 -13.66 -15.42
N MET A 196 -12.19 -12.37 -15.41
CA MET A 196 -11.08 -11.82 -14.61
C MET A 196 -11.27 -12.08 -13.12
N MET A 197 -12.47 -11.77 -12.59
CA MET A 197 -12.79 -11.96 -11.17
C MET A 197 -12.69 -13.43 -10.74
N ARG A 198 -13.14 -14.36 -11.60
CA ARG A 198 -13.00 -15.80 -11.35
C ARG A 198 -11.54 -16.24 -11.28
N GLN A 199 -10.68 -15.73 -12.17
CA GLN A 199 -9.24 -16.04 -12.14
C GLN A 199 -8.56 -15.47 -10.90
N LEU A 200 -8.83 -14.21 -10.55
CA LEU A 200 -8.32 -13.57 -9.34
C LEU A 200 -8.78 -14.29 -8.06
N LYS A 201 -10.00 -14.85 -8.08
CA LYS A 201 -10.49 -15.68 -6.97
C LYS A 201 -9.70 -16.97 -6.83
N ALA A 202 -9.50 -17.68 -7.95
CA ALA A 202 -8.76 -18.93 -7.98
C ALA A 202 -7.30 -18.73 -7.54
N ASP A 203 -6.69 -17.61 -7.93
CA ASP A 203 -5.33 -17.22 -7.55
C ASP A 203 -5.32 -16.07 -6.51
N HIS A 204 -5.75 -16.40 -5.29
CA HIS A 204 -5.71 -15.47 -4.16
C HIS A 204 -4.30 -14.93 -3.86
N THR A 205 -3.25 -15.68 -4.21
CA THR A 205 -1.86 -15.24 -4.03
C THR A 205 -1.53 -14.03 -4.88
N THR A 206 -2.06 -13.95 -6.11
CA THR A 206 -1.92 -12.76 -6.95
C THR A 206 -2.52 -11.50 -6.30
N LEU A 207 -3.68 -11.63 -5.63
CA LEU A 207 -4.29 -10.52 -4.90
C LEU A 207 -3.49 -10.11 -3.66
N LYS A 208 -2.91 -11.09 -2.96
CA LYS A 208 -2.04 -10.86 -1.80
C LYS A 208 -0.79 -10.06 -2.19
N ASP A 209 -0.14 -10.44 -3.29
CA ASP A 209 1.03 -9.75 -3.84
C ASP A 209 0.68 -8.33 -4.32
N GLY A 210 -0.56 -8.14 -4.80
CA GLY A 210 -1.12 -6.84 -5.12
C GLY A 210 -0.74 -6.29 -6.50
N LEU A 211 -0.09 -7.10 -7.34
CA LEU A 211 0.34 -6.71 -8.69
C LEU A 211 0.15 -7.88 -9.68
N PHE A 212 -0.44 -7.60 -10.84
CA PHE A 212 -0.72 -8.59 -11.87
C PHE A 212 -0.80 -7.97 -13.26
N ASP A 213 -0.70 -8.79 -14.30
CA ASP A 213 -0.98 -8.43 -15.68
C ASP A 213 -2.39 -8.92 -16.05
N VAL A 214 -3.14 -8.09 -16.79
CA VAL A 214 -4.43 -8.43 -17.39
C VAL A 214 -4.31 -8.37 -18.90
N HIS A 215 -4.48 -9.50 -19.57
CA HIS A 215 -4.51 -9.59 -21.03
C HIS A 215 -5.98 -9.69 -21.44
N VAL A 216 -6.47 -8.73 -22.22
CA VAL A 216 -7.84 -8.76 -22.75
C VAL A 216 -7.78 -9.30 -24.17
N GLY A 217 -8.27 -10.52 -24.39
CA GLY A 217 -8.24 -11.17 -25.70
C GLY A 217 -9.41 -10.75 -26.60
N GLY A 218 -9.13 -10.42 -27.87
CA GLY A 218 -10.14 -10.28 -28.93
C GLY A 218 -10.77 -8.89 -29.08
N GLY A 219 -10.43 -8.21 -30.19
CA GLY A 219 -11.33 -7.25 -30.86
C GLY A 219 -11.28 -5.79 -30.39
N ASN A 220 -10.67 -4.92 -31.21
CA ASN A 220 -10.81 -3.46 -31.20
C ASN A 220 -10.35 -2.72 -29.94
N ALA A 221 -9.16 -3.02 -29.40
CA ALA A 221 -8.41 -2.02 -28.66
C ALA A 221 -7.89 -0.94 -29.63
N GLY A 222 -8.80 -0.13 -30.17
CA GLY A 222 -8.48 1.03 -31.01
C GLY A 222 -7.78 2.10 -30.17
N GLY A 223 -6.46 2.01 -30.05
CA GLY A 223 -5.65 3.07 -29.47
C GLY A 223 -4.36 2.58 -28.81
N ALA A 224 -3.27 2.60 -29.58
CA ALA A 224 -1.84 2.79 -29.26
C ALA A 224 -1.14 2.16 -28.02
N ALA A 225 -1.85 1.64 -27.02
CA ALA A 225 -1.29 0.94 -25.87
C ALA A 225 -1.39 -0.57 -26.09
N ASP A 226 -0.64 -1.06 -27.08
CA ASP A 226 -0.50 -2.50 -27.33
C ASP A 226 0.22 -3.16 -26.15
N GLY A 227 -0.52 -3.86 -25.30
CA GLY A 227 0.05 -4.62 -24.21
C GLY A 227 -0.94 -5.00 -23.11
N PRO A 228 -0.52 -5.89 -22.19
CA PRO A 228 -1.31 -6.20 -21.00
C PRO A 228 -1.50 -4.94 -20.15
N TRP A 229 -2.65 -4.87 -19.47
CA TRP A 229 -2.87 -3.85 -18.46
C TRP A 229 -2.15 -4.27 -17.18
N LEU A 230 -1.56 -3.29 -16.50
CA LEU A 230 -0.99 -3.49 -15.17
C LEU A 230 -2.11 -3.43 -14.13
N GLY A 231 -2.51 -4.56 -13.59
CA GLY A 231 -3.38 -4.65 -12.43
C GLY A 231 -2.62 -4.33 -11.14
N TYR A 232 -3.11 -3.35 -10.39
CA TYR A 232 -2.63 -3.00 -9.06
C TYR A 232 -3.79 -3.07 -8.07
N VAL A 233 -3.62 -3.80 -6.98
CA VAL A 233 -4.62 -3.92 -5.93
C VAL A 233 -4.60 -2.65 -5.09
N ASP A 234 -5.47 -1.71 -5.46
CA ASP A 234 -5.47 -0.34 -4.97
C ASP A 234 -6.12 -0.23 -3.58
N SER A 235 -5.51 0.56 -2.71
CA SER A 235 -6.00 0.89 -1.37
C SER A 235 -6.75 2.22 -1.31
N SER A 236 -6.68 3.02 -2.38
CA SER A 236 -7.46 4.25 -2.50
C SER A 236 -8.96 3.95 -2.49
N THR A 237 -9.69 4.87 -1.90
CA THR A 237 -11.15 4.84 -1.80
C THR A 237 -11.80 5.83 -2.76
N SER A 238 -10.98 6.72 -3.31
CA SER A 238 -11.38 7.64 -4.36
C SER A 238 -11.59 6.87 -5.65
N ALA A 239 -12.77 7.03 -6.27
CA ALA A 239 -13.07 6.45 -7.58
C ALA A 239 -12.12 6.98 -8.68
N GLU A 240 -11.65 8.23 -8.52
CA GLU A 240 -10.93 9.00 -9.53
C GLU A 240 -9.41 9.03 -9.28
N ALA A 241 -8.94 8.79 -8.05
CA ALA A 241 -7.51 8.84 -7.73
C ALA A 241 -6.93 7.46 -7.40
N MET A 242 -5.81 7.12 -8.03
CA MET A 242 -5.04 5.91 -7.69
C MET A 242 -4.37 6.04 -6.31
N GLY A 243 -4.23 4.92 -5.60
CA GLY A 243 -3.54 4.89 -4.32
C GLY A 243 -2.06 5.24 -4.42
N TRP A 244 -1.54 5.86 -3.37
CA TRP A 244 -0.20 6.45 -3.40
C TRP A 244 0.91 5.41 -3.54
N GLY A 245 0.72 4.21 -2.99
CA GLY A 245 1.65 3.10 -3.10
C GLY A 245 1.98 2.71 -4.54
N LEU A 246 1.07 2.98 -5.47
CA LEU A 246 1.27 2.72 -6.90
C LEU A 246 2.47 3.49 -7.46
N ARG A 247 2.78 4.70 -6.97
CA ARG A 247 3.91 5.49 -7.49
C ARG A 247 5.26 4.78 -7.31
N ASN A 248 5.47 4.12 -6.17
CA ASN A 248 6.68 3.34 -5.93
C ASN A 248 6.75 2.14 -6.88
N VAL A 249 5.60 1.49 -7.11
CA VAL A 249 5.50 0.38 -8.07
C VAL A 249 5.82 0.87 -9.49
N LEU A 250 5.20 1.96 -9.94
CA LEU A 250 5.46 2.53 -11.27
C LEU A 250 6.92 2.95 -11.42
N PHE A 251 7.54 3.51 -10.38
CA PHE A 251 8.95 3.85 -10.41
C PHE A 251 9.82 2.62 -10.67
N LEU A 252 9.64 1.57 -9.87
CA LEU A 252 10.40 0.32 -10.00
C LEU A 252 10.15 -0.37 -11.34
N LEU A 253 8.90 -0.37 -11.82
CA LEU A 253 8.54 -0.93 -13.12
C LEU A 253 9.17 -0.16 -14.27
N ALA A 254 9.20 1.17 -14.20
CA ALA A 254 9.86 2.01 -15.20
C ALA A 254 11.33 1.63 -15.33
N SER A 255 12.03 1.48 -14.19
CA SER A 255 13.44 1.13 -14.15
C SER A 255 13.71 -0.29 -14.60
N LYS A 256 12.94 -1.29 -14.14
CA LYS A 256 13.16 -2.71 -14.46
C LYS A 256 12.72 -3.09 -15.88
N ARG A 257 11.57 -2.59 -16.35
CA ARG A 257 10.99 -2.93 -17.67
C ARG A 257 11.28 -1.88 -18.76
N ARG A 258 12.06 -0.84 -18.46
CA ARG A 258 12.39 0.26 -19.38
C ARG A 258 11.11 0.88 -19.98
N LEU A 259 10.13 1.19 -19.12
CA LEU A 259 8.83 1.75 -19.57
C LEU A 259 8.89 3.24 -19.90
N TYR A 260 10.06 3.87 -19.84
CA TYR A 260 10.24 5.29 -20.13
C TYR A 260 9.70 5.69 -21.51
N GLY A 261 8.99 6.82 -21.55
CA GLY A 261 8.33 7.34 -22.75
C GLY A 261 7.13 6.53 -23.23
N ARG A 262 6.84 5.36 -22.63
CA ARG A 262 5.71 4.50 -23.02
C ARG A 262 4.42 4.94 -22.34
N THR A 263 3.31 4.60 -22.98
CA THR A 263 1.98 4.68 -22.39
C THR A 263 1.54 3.27 -22.00
N ILE A 264 1.05 3.11 -20.77
CA ILE A 264 0.48 1.83 -20.31
C ILE A 264 -0.93 2.06 -19.78
N ARG A 265 -1.70 0.98 -19.70
CA ARG A 265 -2.98 0.95 -19.00
C ARG A 265 -2.79 0.32 -17.63
N ILE A 266 -3.37 0.92 -16.61
CA ILE A 266 -3.29 0.47 -15.22
C ILE A 266 -4.71 0.22 -14.74
N LEU A 267 -5.00 -1.00 -14.30
CA LEU A 267 -6.21 -1.34 -13.58
C LEU A 267 -5.99 -1.12 -12.08
N ALA A 268 -6.56 -0.05 -11.53
CA ALA A 268 -6.65 0.17 -10.09
C ALA A 268 -7.78 -0.70 -9.53
N PHE A 269 -7.44 -1.89 -9.06
CA PHE A 269 -8.38 -2.91 -8.64
C PHE A 269 -8.81 -2.72 -7.18
N ARG A 270 -10.09 -2.43 -6.96
CA ARG A 270 -10.67 -2.12 -5.64
C ARG A 270 -11.80 -3.09 -5.22
N ASP A 271 -12.25 -3.95 -6.13
CA ASP A 271 -13.41 -4.81 -5.94
C ASP A 271 -13.10 -6.15 -5.23
N LEU A 272 -12.08 -6.19 -4.37
CA LEU A 272 -11.64 -7.41 -3.66
C LEU A 272 -12.75 -8.13 -2.91
N ARG A 273 -13.63 -7.39 -2.23
CA ARG A 273 -14.76 -8.00 -1.50
C ARG A 273 -15.67 -8.79 -2.43
N LYS A 274 -15.92 -8.29 -3.65
CA LYS A 274 -16.74 -8.99 -4.65
C LYS A 274 -16.09 -10.29 -5.11
N VAL A 275 -14.76 -10.33 -5.18
CA VAL A 275 -14.01 -11.57 -5.47
C VAL A 275 -14.21 -12.60 -4.34
N ILE A 276 -14.11 -12.15 -3.09
CA ILE A 276 -14.15 -13.03 -1.92
C ILE A 276 -15.58 -13.57 -1.69
N THR A 277 -16.59 -12.69 -1.64
CA THR A 277 -17.95 -13.05 -1.20
C THR A 277 -18.81 -13.78 -2.22
N HIS A 278 -18.34 -14.02 -3.45
CA HIS A 278 -19.10 -14.78 -4.46
C HIS A 278 -20.49 -14.19 -4.80
N GLN A 279 -20.71 -12.88 -4.66
CA GLN A 279 -21.95 -12.24 -5.14
C GLN A 279 -22.01 -12.08 -6.68
N ALA A 280 -21.44 -13.03 -7.42
CA ALA A 280 -21.45 -13.00 -8.89
C ALA A 280 -22.78 -13.48 -9.49
N ASP A 281 -23.59 -14.23 -8.73
CA ASP A 281 -24.70 -15.00 -9.30
C ASP A 281 -26.10 -14.38 -9.11
N ASN A 282 -26.22 -13.22 -8.44
CA ASN A 282 -27.51 -12.56 -8.28
C ASN A 282 -27.46 -11.17 -8.92
N GLU A 283 -28.18 -11.04 -10.03
CA GLU A 283 -28.73 -9.92 -10.85
C GLU A 283 -28.55 -8.43 -10.45
N TYR A 284 -27.80 -8.10 -9.41
CA TYR A 284 -27.47 -6.75 -9.01
C TYR A 284 -26.25 -6.29 -9.80
N ARG A 285 -26.44 -5.35 -10.74
CA ARG A 285 -25.36 -4.66 -11.45
C ARG A 285 -24.41 -4.01 -10.43
N PRO A 286 -23.22 -4.57 -10.15
CA PRO A 286 -22.36 -3.99 -9.15
C PRO A 286 -21.74 -2.76 -9.78
N SER A 287 -21.95 -1.56 -9.23
CA SER A 287 -21.08 -0.42 -9.55
C SER A 287 -19.65 -0.83 -9.19
N TYR A 288 -18.80 -1.04 -10.19
CA TYR A 288 -17.41 -1.39 -9.97
C TYR A 288 -16.67 -0.17 -9.44
N GLN A 289 -15.92 -0.36 -8.37
CA GLN A 289 -15.07 0.72 -7.83
C GLN A 289 -13.73 0.78 -8.54
N SER A 290 -13.35 -0.32 -9.19
CA SER A 290 -12.12 -0.38 -9.97
C SER A 290 -12.21 0.51 -11.20
N SER A 291 -11.08 1.14 -11.50
CA SER A 291 -10.93 2.08 -12.61
C SER A 291 -9.71 1.71 -13.44
N VAL A 292 -9.75 2.04 -14.73
CA VAL A 292 -8.62 1.88 -15.65
C VAL A 292 -8.07 3.26 -15.98
N TYR A 293 -6.77 3.40 -15.84
CA TYR A 293 -6.02 4.63 -16.09
C TYR A 293 -5.07 4.42 -17.26
N THR A 294 -4.99 5.38 -18.16
CA THR A 294 -3.96 5.45 -19.19
C THR A 294 -2.90 6.43 -18.74
N VAL A 295 -1.69 5.93 -18.50
CA VAL A 295 -0.58 6.71 -17.92
C VAL A 295 0.62 6.66 -18.85
N ARG A 296 1.19 7.83 -19.14
CA ARG A 296 2.43 7.96 -19.89
C ARG A 296 3.60 8.20 -18.95
N PHE A 297 4.62 7.37 -19.11
CA PHE A 297 5.89 7.54 -18.42
C PHE A 297 6.69 8.69 -19.05
N PRO A 298 7.41 9.45 -18.22
CA PRO A 298 8.38 10.43 -18.73
C PRO A 298 9.47 9.73 -19.56
N PRO A 299 10.12 10.44 -20.50
CA PRO A 299 11.21 9.89 -21.29
C PRO A 299 12.44 9.61 -20.41
N ALA A 300 13.32 8.71 -20.87
CA ALA A 300 14.37 8.11 -20.04
C ALA A 300 15.43 9.14 -19.58
N ASP A 301 15.75 10.08 -20.46
CA ASP A 301 16.65 11.22 -20.21
C ASP A 301 16.12 12.17 -19.14
N ALA A 302 14.80 12.23 -18.98
CA ALA A 302 14.13 13.02 -17.95
C ALA A 302 13.91 12.23 -16.65
N PHE A 303 14.07 10.91 -16.65
CA PHE A 303 13.87 10.07 -15.47
C PHE A 303 15.13 10.04 -14.59
N THR A 304 15.41 11.17 -13.95
CA THR A 304 16.42 11.23 -12.90
C THR A 304 15.79 10.82 -11.58
N LEU A 305 16.48 9.95 -10.82
CA LEU A 305 16.20 9.86 -9.39
C LEU A 305 16.35 11.27 -8.82
N PRO A 306 15.39 11.76 -8.01
CA PRO A 306 15.60 13.04 -7.36
C PRO A 306 16.92 12.95 -6.58
N PRO A 307 17.85 13.90 -6.76
CA PRO A 307 19.06 13.89 -5.96
C PRO A 307 18.67 13.85 -4.48
N PRO A 308 19.38 13.08 -3.63
CA PRO A 308 19.18 13.17 -2.19
C PRO A 308 19.40 14.63 -1.81
N LEU A 309 18.33 15.30 -1.40
CA LEU A 309 18.35 16.73 -1.16
C LEU A 309 19.22 17.00 0.07
N SER A 310 20.44 17.50 -0.16
CA SER A 310 21.17 18.27 0.85
C SER A 310 20.46 19.60 1.05
N HIS A 311 19.75 19.72 2.17
CA HIS A 311 19.22 20.91 2.86
C HIS A 311 18.81 22.20 2.11
N ASP A 312 17.67 22.70 2.58
CA ASP A 312 17.26 24.11 2.77
C ASP A 312 16.77 24.93 1.56
N SER A 313 15.45 25.16 1.49
CA SER A 313 14.95 26.50 1.16
C SER A 313 13.52 26.71 1.68
N ARG A 314 13.34 27.81 2.41
CA ARG A 314 12.04 28.36 2.85
C ARG A 314 11.29 29.10 1.73
N ASN A 315 11.79 29.14 0.50
CA ASN A 315 11.17 29.93 -0.57
C ASN A 315 10.87 29.05 -1.77
N GLY A 316 9.58 28.97 -2.09
CA GLY A 316 9.02 28.11 -3.12
C GLY A 316 9.80 28.12 -4.42
N SER A 317 10.32 26.95 -4.77
CA SER A 317 10.73 26.61 -6.13
C SER A 317 10.51 25.12 -6.35
N SER A 318 9.98 24.80 -7.52
CA SER A 318 9.60 23.48 -8.00
C SER A 318 10.84 22.62 -8.29
N SER A 319 11.13 21.70 -7.38
CA SER A 319 11.99 20.54 -7.60
C SER A 319 11.39 19.32 -6.90
N ALA A 320 11.69 18.12 -7.41
CA ALA A 320 11.08 16.85 -7.02
C ALA A 320 11.10 16.61 -5.50
N ARG A 321 9.95 16.20 -4.95
CA ARG A 321 9.73 16.02 -3.51
C ARG A 321 9.49 14.55 -3.20
N ALA A 322 10.23 13.99 -2.24
CA ALA A 322 9.64 12.94 -1.41
C ALA A 322 8.49 13.61 -0.64
N THR A 323 7.26 13.41 -1.08
CA THR A 323 6.11 14.07 -0.45
C THR A 323 5.62 13.19 0.69
N CYS A 324 5.91 13.59 1.93
CA CYS A 324 5.20 13.07 3.10
C CYS A 324 3.78 13.67 3.09
N LEU A 325 2.80 12.93 2.57
CA LEU A 325 1.41 13.41 2.47
C LEU A 325 0.56 13.08 3.71
N GLY A 326 1.10 12.31 4.66
CA GLY A 326 0.54 12.25 6.01
C GLY A 326 0.86 13.54 6.76
N GLY A 327 -0.15 14.33 7.10
CA GLY A 327 0.00 15.38 8.10
C GLY A 327 0.50 14.78 9.42
N TRP A 328 1.34 15.51 10.15
CA TRP A 328 1.77 15.10 11.49
C TRP A 328 0.56 15.19 12.43
N VAL A 329 -0.15 14.07 12.63
CA VAL A 329 -1.34 14.05 13.49
C VAL A 329 -0.88 14.15 14.95
N ARG A 330 -1.15 15.32 15.56
CA ARG A 330 -0.95 15.54 16.99
C ARG A 330 -2.19 15.04 17.73
N TRP A 331 -2.06 13.97 18.50
CA TRP A 331 -3.16 13.49 19.34
C TRP A 331 -3.46 14.50 20.47
N PRO A 332 -4.73 14.85 20.75
CA PRO A 332 -5.06 15.64 21.92
C PRO A 332 -4.76 14.83 23.17
N VAL A 333 -4.13 15.50 24.14
CA VAL A 333 -3.85 14.94 25.46
C VAL A 333 -5.18 14.54 26.09
N ALA A 334 -5.37 13.25 26.38
CA ALA A 334 -6.36 12.89 27.39
C ALA A 334 -5.76 13.35 28.73
N ASP A 335 -6.26 14.45 29.27
CA ASP A 335 -5.95 14.87 30.64
C ASP A 335 -6.60 13.86 31.60
N GLY A 336 -5.93 12.72 31.75
CA GLY A 336 -6.26 11.74 32.77
C GLY A 336 -5.85 12.28 34.13
N HIS A 337 -6.75 12.99 34.80
CA HIS A 337 -6.68 13.15 36.24
C HIS A 337 -6.69 11.76 36.89
N GLY A 338 -5.69 11.51 37.75
CA GLY A 338 -5.47 10.21 38.36
C GLY A 338 -6.64 9.76 39.22
N GLN A 339 -7.25 8.64 38.83
CA GLN A 339 -7.97 7.75 39.75
C GLN A 339 -7.39 6.34 39.60
N ALA A 340 -7.09 5.73 40.75
CA ALA A 340 -6.51 4.40 40.90
C ALA A 340 -7.46 3.28 40.39
N PRO A 341 -6.96 2.05 40.16
CA PRO A 341 -7.58 1.10 39.24
C PRO A 341 -8.76 0.36 39.89
N GLY A 342 -9.98 0.75 39.52
CA GLY A 342 -11.17 -0.11 39.61
C GLY A 342 -11.52 -0.60 38.20
N HIS A 343 -11.83 -1.90 38.07
CA HIS A 343 -12.19 -2.60 36.83
C HIS A 343 -12.88 -1.71 35.78
N GLN A 344 -12.14 -1.32 34.74
CA GLN A 344 -12.73 -0.74 33.53
C GLN A 344 -12.67 -1.77 32.40
N GLN A 345 -13.86 -2.11 31.91
CA GLN A 345 -14.08 -2.83 30.66
C GLN A 345 -13.26 -2.22 29.53
N HIS A 346 -12.67 -3.08 28.70
CA HIS A 346 -11.98 -2.71 27.46
C HIS A 346 -12.93 -1.90 26.55
N LYS A 347 -12.91 -0.57 26.67
CA LYS A 347 -13.42 0.31 25.63
C LYS A 347 -12.40 0.28 24.49
N SER A 348 -12.76 -0.38 23.40
CA SER A 348 -12.08 -0.27 22.12
C SER A 348 -12.16 1.19 21.66
N THR A 349 -11.10 1.96 21.87
CA THR A 349 -11.03 3.36 21.43
C THR A 349 -10.85 3.39 19.91
N THR A 350 -11.91 3.80 19.21
CA THR A 350 -11.92 3.97 17.76
C THR A 350 -10.89 5.01 17.33
N VAL A 351 -10.02 4.61 16.39
CA VAL A 351 -8.98 5.42 15.76
C VAL A 351 -9.65 6.60 15.04
N GLN A 352 -9.19 7.83 15.32
CA GLN A 352 -9.60 9.01 14.58
C GLN A 352 -9.02 8.92 13.15
N GLN A 353 -9.92 8.99 12.19
CA GLN A 353 -9.71 8.89 10.75
C GLN A 353 -8.56 9.82 10.28
N VAL A 354 -7.46 9.23 9.81
CA VAL A 354 -6.59 9.92 8.85
C VAL A 354 -7.35 9.83 7.53
N ASN A 355 -7.83 10.96 7.03
CA ASN A 355 -8.27 11.04 5.64
C ASN A 355 -7.02 10.89 4.78
N LEU A 356 -6.73 9.64 4.40
CA LEU A 356 -5.73 9.24 3.43
C LEU A 356 -6.19 9.62 2.03
#